data_AF-A0A7C9LC22-F1
#
_entry.id   AF-A0A7C9LC22-F1
#
_cell.length_a   1.000
_cell.length_b   1.000
_cell.length_c   1.000
_cell.angle_alpha   90.00
_cell.angle_beta   90.00
_cell.angle_gamma   90.00
#
_symmetry.space_group_name_H-M   'P 1'
#
loop_
_entity.id
_entity.type
_entity.pdbx_description
1 polymer ?
#
loop_
_entity_poly.entity_id
_entity_poly.type
_entity_poly.pdbx_seq_one_letter_code
_entity_poly.pdbx_strand_id
1 'polypeptide(L)'
;MRRAHETSGSGSGTRTVRPRSTPERRAATTAGALVLVAMIAGVLSVVPVLEEPDYLGSVTQRGPELVSGALFQLVMVVAYAGFALVLHPILRRASPTLGVGFVGFRLVACGFHLLAIAMLALLLDLAHGYDAAIGTPAAEVTAIVAEAVRIGRDLVNHVVVITAMGLGDLLLFVLLLRWRLVPRWLSVWGIAGVVAAIAASALLLAGVVEVVGVPYLALTAPLALQGVVLAGLLVVRGLDTARLPA
;
A
#
# COMPACT_ATOMS: atom_id res chain seq x y z
N MET A 1 -82.72 5.59 -1.81
CA MET A 1 -82.02 6.70 -1.12
C MET A 1 -80.89 6.09 -0.30
N ARG A 2 -79.61 6.48 -0.28
CA ARG A 2 -78.71 7.43 -0.96
C ARG A 2 -77.29 7.07 -0.41
N ARG A 3 -76.23 7.36 -1.17
CA ARG A 3 -74.76 7.19 -0.90
C ARG A 3 -74.31 7.59 0.53
N ALA A 4 -73.15 7.20 1.09
CA ALA A 4 -71.75 7.17 0.60
C ALA A 4 -70.90 6.23 1.50
N HIS A 5 -69.92 5.45 1.01
CA HIS A 5 -68.56 5.80 0.54
C HIS A 5 -67.74 6.66 1.52
N GLU A 6 -66.89 6.02 2.32
CA GLU A 6 -65.61 6.60 2.76
C GLU A 6 -64.62 5.47 3.09
N THR A 7 -63.68 5.30 2.17
CA THR A 7 -62.51 4.44 2.25
C THR A 7 -61.38 5.21 2.94
N SER A 8 -61.00 4.84 4.15
CA SER A 8 -59.76 5.32 4.77
C SER A 8 -58.65 4.30 4.54
N GLY A 9 -57.86 4.55 3.51
CA GLY A 9 -56.58 3.89 3.28
C GLY A 9 -55.55 4.47 4.25
N SER A 10 -55.22 3.72 5.30
CA SER A 10 -54.01 3.96 6.08
C SER A 10 -52.86 3.22 5.42
N GLY A 11 -52.05 3.96 4.66
CA GLY A 11 -50.86 3.46 4.01
C GLY A 11 -49.88 2.90 5.04
N SER A 12 -49.65 1.59 4.99
CA SER A 12 -48.52 0.96 5.67
C SER A 12 -47.24 1.40 4.97
N GLY A 13 -46.69 2.51 5.43
CA GLY A 13 -45.35 2.95 5.08
C GLY A 13 -44.37 1.84 5.47
N THR A 14 -44.02 1.00 4.48
CA THR A 14 -42.91 0.06 4.55
C THR A 14 -41.66 0.92 4.63
N ARG A 15 -41.32 1.31 5.86
CA ARG A 15 -40.06 1.97 6.18
C ARG A 15 -38.98 0.97 5.79
N THR A 16 -38.39 1.13 4.61
CA THR A 16 -37.26 0.33 4.13
C THR A 16 -36.11 0.54 5.09
N VAL A 17 -36.06 -0.28 6.13
CA VAL A 17 -34.91 -0.39 7.03
C VAL A 17 -33.78 -0.86 6.13
N ARG A 18 -32.83 0.03 5.81
CA ARG A 18 -31.62 -0.40 5.10
C ARG A 18 -31.04 -1.57 5.88
N PRO A 19 -30.78 -2.74 5.26
CA PRO A 19 -30.19 -3.85 5.96
C PRO A 19 -28.88 -3.39 6.60
N ARG A 20 -28.73 -3.60 7.92
CA ARG A 20 -27.50 -3.25 8.64
C ARG A 20 -26.36 -4.03 8.01
N SER A 21 -25.29 -3.34 7.60
CA SER A 21 -24.09 -3.97 7.08
C SER A 21 -23.53 -4.95 8.10
N THR A 22 -23.27 -6.20 7.71
CA THR A 22 -22.64 -7.19 8.59
C THR A 22 -21.23 -6.70 9.02
N PRO A 23 -20.71 -7.13 10.19
CA PRO A 23 -19.36 -6.77 10.62
C PRO A 23 -18.29 -7.10 9.55
N GLU A 24 -18.42 -8.24 8.88
CA GLU A 24 -17.53 -8.66 7.80
C GLU A 24 -17.61 -7.73 6.59
N ARG A 25 -18.81 -7.28 6.22
CA ARG A 25 -19.00 -6.31 5.13
C ARG A 25 -18.34 -4.97 5.48
N ARG A 26 -18.44 -4.52 6.73
CA ARG A 26 -17.77 -3.30 7.20
C ARG A 26 -16.26 -3.46 7.16
N ALA A 27 -15.73 -4.57 7.69
CA ALA A 27 -14.30 -4.86 7.65
C ALA A 27 -13.75 -4.90 6.22
N ALA A 28 -14.42 -5.59 5.29
CA ALA A 28 -14.02 -5.62 3.88
C ALA A 28 -14.05 -4.21 3.25
N THR A 29 -15.10 -3.43 3.50
CA THR A 29 -15.22 -2.06 2.97
C THR A 29 -14.10 -1.15 3.52
N THR A 30 -13.84 -1.22 4.81
CA THR A 30 -12.73 -0.47 5.45
C THR A 30 -11.38 -0.91 4.91
N ALA A 31 -11.15 -2.22 4.77
CA ALA A 31 -9.93 -2.77 4.19
C ALA A 31 -9.70 -2.24 2.76
N GLY A 32 -10.73 -2.27 1.91
CA GLY A 32 -10.64 -1.71 0.55
C GLY A 32 -10.35 -0.21 0.55
N ALA A 33 -11.03 0.58 1.40
CA ALA A 33 -10.78 2.01 1.51
C ALA A 33 -9.33 2.31 1.96
N LEU A 34 -8.80 1.55 2.92
CA LEU A 34 -7.43 1.69 3.40
C LEU A 34 -6.40 1.36 2.29
N VAL A 35 -6.65 0.34 1.46
CA VAL A 35 -5.77 0.07 0.31
C VAL A 35 -5.78 1.24 -0.68
N LEU A 36 -6.94 1.83 -0.99
CA LEU A 36 -7.00 3.00 -1.89
C LEU A 36 -6.26 4.20 -1.30
N VAL A 37 -6.43 4.47 0.00
CA VAL A 37 -5.68 5.53 0.70
C VAL A 37 -4.19 5.25 0.65
N ALA A 38 -3.76 4.01 0.90
CA ALA A 38 -2.35 3.62 0.83
C ALA A 38 -1.75 3.84 -0.56
N MET A 39 -2.49 3.48 -1.62
CA MET A 39 -2.03 3.66 -3.00
C MET A 39 -1.92 5.14 -3.38
N ILE A 40 -2.91 5.96 -3.04
CA ILE A 40 -2.88 7.40 -3.29
C ILE A 40 -1.74 8.05 -2.52
N ALA A 41 -1.60 7.73 -1.23
CA ALA A 41 -0.51 8.23 -0.40
C ALA A 41 0.86 7.75 -0.90
N GLY A 42 0.97 6.51 -1.38
CA GLY A 42 2.19 5.99 -1.99
C GLY A 42 2.63 6.79 -3.22
N VAL A 43 1.70 7.11 -4.13
CA VAL A 43 2.00 7.99 -5.28
C VAL A 43 2.42 9.39 -4.84
N LEU A 44 1.71 9.97 -3.86
CA LEU A 44 2.04 11.30 -3.33
C LEU A 44 3.31 11.31 -2.46
N SER A 45 3.83 10.14 -2.07
CA SER A 45 5.06 10.03 -1.29
C SER A 45 6.34 10.10 -2.12
N VAL A 46 6.21 10.06 -3.45
CA VAL A 46 7.36 10.19 -4.36
C VAL A 46 7.97 11.58 -4.20
N VAL A 47 9.30 11.64 -4.14
CA VAL A 47 10.08 12.88 -3.98
C VAL A 47 10.95 13.06 -5.22
N PRO A 48 10.44 13.73 -6.28
CA PRO A 48 11.10 13.77 -7.59
C PRO A 48 12.47 14.45 -7.57
N VAL A 49 12.69 15.41 -6.65
CA VAL A 49 13.97 16.10 -6.52
C VAL A 49 15.14 15.13 -6.27
N LEU A 50 14.91 13.96 -5.66
CA LEU A 50 15.95 12.96 -5.42
C LEU A 50 16.45 12.23 -6.68
N GLU A 51 15.74 12.36 -7.80
CA GLU A 51 16.13 11.76 -9.09
C GLU A 51 16.90 12.74 -9.99
N GLU A 52 17.14 13.97 -9.51
CA GLU A 52 17.84 15.00 -10.28
C GLU A 52 19.37 14.82 -10.20
N PRO A 53 20.13 15.09 -11.30
CA PRO A 53 21.59 14.90 -11.32
C PRO A 53 22.37 15.69 -10.26
N ASP A 54 21.81 16.80 -9.76
CA ASP A 54 22.36 17.62 -8.68
C ASP A 54 21.34 17.78 -7.54
N TYR A 55 20.77 16.65 -7.10
CA TYR A 55 19.71 16.66 -6.10
C TYR A 55 20.16 17.33 -4.79
N LEU A 56 21.42 17.19 -4.37
CA LEU A 56 21.90 17.74 -3.09
C LEU A 56 21.78 19.26 -3.01
N GLY A 57 22.18 19.98 -4.06
CA GLY A 57 22.00 21.44 -4.12
C GLY A 57 20.53 21.88 -4.27
N SER A 58 19.66 20.97 -4.68
CA SER A 58 18.23 21.24 -4.94
C SER A 58 17.32 20.89 -3.76
N VAL A 59 17.72 19.93 -2.93
CA VAL A 59 16.94 19.41 -1.79
C VAL A 59 16.72 20.47 -0.71
N THR A 60 17.70 21.32 -0.42
CA THR A 60 17.57 22.35 0.64
C THR A 60 16.54 23.41 0.25
N GLN A 61 16.48 23.79 -1.03
CA GLN A 61 15.46 24.72 -1.56
C GLN A 61 14.07 24.08 -1.64
N ARG A 62 14.01 22.76 -1.83
CA ARG A 62 12.78 21.97 -1.99
C ARG A 62 12.45 21.13 -0.75
N GLY A 63 12.92 21.55 0.42
CA GLY A 63 12.64 20.90 1.71
C GLY A 63 11.16 20.55 1.95
N PRO A 64 10.17 21.41 1.58
CA PRO A 64 8.76 21.06 1.69
C PRO A 64 8.34 19.79 0.93
N GLU A 65 9.00 19.46 -0.18
CA GLU A 65 8.72 18.24 -0.94
C GLU A 65 9.13 17.00 -0.15
N LEU A 66 10.29 17.01 0.49
CA LEU A 66 10.76 15.90 1.33
C LEU A 66 9.83 15.69 2.52
N VAL A 67 9.40 16.78 3.16
CA VAL A 67 8.44 16.73 4.28
C VAL A 67 7.11 16.15 3.79
N SER A 68 6.60 16.61 2.65
CA SER A 68 5.35 16.08 2.09
C SER A 68 5.47 14.59 1.74
N GLY A 69 6.59 14.19 1.13
CA GLY A 69 6.89 12.80 0.79
C GLY A 69 6.90 11.90 2.02
N ALA A 70 7.59 12.33 3.08
CA ALA A 70 7.63 11.64 4.37
C ALA A 70 6.23 11.50 5.01
N LEU A 71 5.43 12.57 4.99
CA LEU A 71 4.08 12.57 5.57
C LEU A 71 3.14 11.63 4.80
N PHE A 72 3.16 11.65 3.48
CA PHE A 72 2.37 10.73 2.66
C PHE A 72 2.86 9.28 2.82
N GLN A 73 4.17 9.06 2.92
CA GLN A 73 4.72 7.73 3.22
C GLN A 73 4.24 7.22 4.60
N LEU A 74 4.12 8.09 5.60
CA LEU A 74 3.57 7.75 6.91
C LEU A 74 2.08 7.38 6.83
N VAL A 75 1.28 8.14 6.08
CA VAL A 75 -0.14 7.81 5.84
C VAL A 75 -0.27 6.44 5.17
N MET A 76 0.58 6.16 4.18
CA MET A 76 0.62 4.86 3.50
C MET A 76 0.94 3.72 4.49
N VAL A 77 1.91 3.89 5.38
CA VAL A 77 2.26 2.90 6.42
C VAL A 77 1.06 2.58 7.31
N VAL A 78 0.39 3.61 7.84
CA VAL A 78 -0.77 3.44 8.72
C VAL A 78 -1.91 2.74 7.97
N ALA A 79 -2.16 3.13 6.73
CA ALA A 79 -3.21 2.55 5.90
C ALA A 79 -2.94 1.06 5.59
N TYR A 80 -1.71 0.70 5.23
CA TYR A 80 -1.35 -0.70 4.98
C TYR A 80 -1.37 -1.58 6.23
N ALA A 81 -0.91 -1.07 7.38
CA ALA A 81 -1.04 -1.78 8.65
C ALA A 81 -2.51 -1.99 9.02
N GLY A 82 -3.32 -0.94 8.92
CA GLY A 82 -4.76 -0.99 9.17
C GLY A 82 -5.48 -1.98 8.27
N PHE A 83 -5.16 -2.00 6.97
CA PHE A 83 -5.70 -2.95 6.01
C PHE A 83 -5.49 -4.39 6.47
N ALA A 84 -4.26 -4.75 6.85
CA ALA A 84 -3.96 -6.11 7.29
C ALA A 84 -4.67 -6.47 8.61
N LEU A 85 -4.66 -5.55 9.58
CA LEU A 85 -5.29 -5.77 10.89
C LEU A 85 -6.81 -5.89 10.80
N VAL A 86 -7.46 -5.09 9.96
CA VAL A 86 -8.92 -5.13 9.76
C VAL A 86 -9.35 -6.45 9.10
N LEU A 87 -8.54 -6.99 8.18
CA LEU A 87 -8.86 -8.23 7.49
C LEU A 87 -8.52 -9.49 8.30
N HIS A 88 -7.59 -9.38 9.26
CA HIS A 88 -7.08 -10.50 10.05
C HIS A 88 -8.16 -11.38 10.71
N PRO A 89 -9.22 -10.86 11.36
CA PRO A 89 -10.26 -11.69 11.96
C PRO A 89 -11.01 -12.59 10.96
N ILE A 90 -11.12 -12.15 9.69
CA ILE A 90 -11.74 -12.94 8.63
C ILE A 90 -10.75 -13.99 8.13
N LEU A 91 -9.51 -13.58 7.86
CA LEU A 91 -8.47 -14.46 7.30
C LEU A 91 -8.08 -15.58 8.28
N ARG A 92 -8.03 -15.32 9.59
CA ARG A 92 -7.67 -16.33 10.60
C ARG A 92 -8.68 -17.47 10.70
N ARG A 93 -9.94 -17.25 10.32
CA ARG A 93 -10.96 -18.33 10.24
C ARG A 93 -10.64 -19.30 9.12
N ALA A 94 -10.08 -18.79 8.03
CA ALA A 94 -9.66 -19.57 6.87
C ALA A 94 -8.36 -20.36 7.12
N SER A 95 -7.39 -19.72 7.77
CA SER A 95 -6.16 -20.34 8.27
C SER A 95 -5.49 -19.40 9.29
N PRO A 96 -5.33 -19.82 10.56
CA PRO A 96 -4.62 -19.01 11.55
C PRO A 96 -3.17 -18.70 11.13
N THR A 97 -2.46 -19.69 10.59
CA THR A 97 -1.05 -19.55 10.17
C THR A 97 -0.90 -18.55 9.03
N LEU A 98 -1.67 -18.68 7.95
CA LEU A 98 -1.56 -17.78 6.79
C LEU A 98 -2.07 -16.37 7.14
N GLY A 99 -3.13 -16.26 7.95
CA GLY A 99 -3.64 -14.98 8.42
C GLY A 99 -2.62 -14.20 9.25
N VAL A 100 -1.95 -14.87 10.20
CA VAL A 100 -0.86 -14.26 10.98
C VAL A 100 0.34 -13.94 10.11
N GLY A 101 0.71 -14.83 9.17
CA GLY A 101 1.81 -14.57 8.24
C GLY A 101 1.59 -13.32 7.38
N PHE A 102 0.38 -13.15 6.83
CA PHE A 102 0.00 -11.95 6.07
C PHE A 102 0.16 -10.67 6.89
N VAL A 103 -0.34 -10.65 8.13
CA VAL A 103 -0.19 -9.51 9.04
C VAL A 103 1.28 -9.28 9.38
N GLY A 104 2.02 -10.34 9.72
CA GLY A 104 3.43 -10.27 10.11
C GLY A 104 4.29 -9.66 9.01
N PHE A 105 4.20 -10.17 7.78
CA PHE A 105 4.92 -9.61 6.64
C PHE A 105 4.51 -8.16 6.34
N ARG A 106 3.23 -7.80 6.51
CA ARG A 106 2.78 -6.41 6.35
C ARG A 106 3.40 -5.48 7.39
N LEU A 107 3.46 -5.90 8.65
CA LEU A 107 4.05 -5.09 9.72
C LEU A 107 5.57 -4.97 9.58
N VAL A 108 6.26 -6.01 9.11
CA VAL A 108 7.69 -5.94 8.76
C VAL A 108 7.91 -4.89 7.67
N ALA A 109 7.13 -4.93 6.58
CA ALA A 109 7.20 -3.92 5.52
C ALA A 109 6.93 -2.49 6.04
N CYS A 110 5.93 -2.34 6.92
CA CYS A 110 5.63 -1.05 7.56
C CYS A 110 6.83 -0.53 8.36
N GLY A 111 7.52 -1.39 9.12
CA GLY A 111 8.73 -1.02 9.86
C GLY A 111 9.86 -0.52 8.95
N PHE A 112 10.09 -1.21 7.82
CA PHE A 112 11.09 -0.77 6.85
C PHE A 112 10.71 0.52 6.12
N HIS A 113 9.43 0.78 5.89
CA HIS A 113 9.01 2.09 5.40
C HIS A 113 9.26 3.21 6.43
N LEU A 114 9.06 2.97 7.73
CA LEU A 114 9.43 3.94 8.77
C LEU A 114 10.94 4.22 8.77
N LEU A 115 11.76 3.19 8.55
CA LEU A 115 13.20 3.36 8.36
C LEU A 115 13.49 4.24 7.13
N ALA A 116 12.83 4.00 5.99
CA ALA A 116 13.00 4.81 4.78
C ALA A 116 12.58 6.27 4.98
N ILE A 117 11.59 6.55 5.83
CA ILE A 117 11.22 7.92 6.24
C ILE A 117 12.36 8.57 7.04
N ALA A 118 12.97 7.84 7.99
CA ALA A 118 14.11 8.34 8.75
C ALA A 118 15.33 8.61 7.84
N MET A 119 15.57 7.75 6.85
CA MET A 119 16.62 7.97 5.85
C MET A 119 16.36 9.21 4.99
N LEU A 120 15.10 9.49 4.65
CA LEU A 120 14.73 10.72 3.93
C LEU A 120 14.99 11.98 4.76
N ALA A 121 14.71 11.94 6.07
CA ALA A 121 15.06 13.03 6.98
C ALA A 121 16.59 13.22 7.07
N LEU A 122 17.34 12.12 7.16
CA LEU A 122 18.81 12.16 7.18
C LEU A 122 19.39 12.75 5.87
N LEU A 123 18.78 12.47 4.72
CA LEU A 123 19.17 13.09 3.44
C LEU A 123 19.02 14.61 3.46
N LEU A 124 17.96 15.14 4.09
CA LEU A 124 17.77 16.58 4.22
C LEU A 124 18.86 17.22 5.09
N ASP A 125 19.24 16.57 6.19
CA ASP A 125 20.32 17.03 7.05
C ASP A 125 21.68 16.99 6.32
N LEU A 126 21.94 15.92 5.56
CA LEU A 126 23.14 15.80 4.74
C LEU A 126 23.18 16.85 3.63
N ALA A 127 22.05 17.20 3.02
CA ALA A 127 21.98 18.28 2.03
C ALA A 127 22.35 19.64 2.64
N HIS A 128 21.86 19.98 3.84
CA HIS A 128 22.30 21.19 4.54
C HIS A 128 23.79 21.16 4.89
N GLY A 129 24.31 20.00 5.31
CA GLY A 129 25.73 19.82 5.57
C GLY A 129 26.60 19.96 4.32
N TYR A 130 26.09 19.53 3.17
CA TYR A 130 26.74 19.69 1.87
C TYR A 130 26.81 21.17 1.49
N ASP A 131 25.70 21.91 1.58
CA ASP A 131 25.64 23.35 1.30
C ASP A 131 26.63 24.15 2.17
N ALA A 132 26.73 23.82 3.45
CA ALA A 132 27.67 24.46 4.38
C ALA A 132 29.15 24.14 4.09
N ALA A 133 29.43 23.03 3.42
CA ALA A 133 30.77 22.53 3.14
C ALA A 133 31.30 22.91 1.75
N ILE A 134 30.50 23.58 0.91
CA ILE A 134 30.88 23.96 -0.46
C ILE A 134 32.24 24.68 -0.47
N GLY A 135 33.13 24.26 -1.37
CA GLY A 135 34.49 24.81 -1.51
C GLY A 135 35.51 24.22 -0.51
N THR A 136 35.11 23.23 0.29
CA THR A 136 36.00 22.50 1.19
C THR A 136 36.06 21.00 0.82
N PRO A 137 37.11 20.27 1.22
CA PRO A 137 37.16 18.80 1.04
C PRO A 137 36.01 18.04 1.71
N ALA A 138 35.34 18.64 2.71
CA ALA A 138 34.22 18.01 3.41
C ALA A 138 32.97 17.88 2.52
N ALA A 139 32.81 18.70 1.47
CA ALA A 139 31.67 18.60 0.56
C ALA A 139 31.64 17.26 -0.18
N GLU A 140 32.79 16.78 -0.65
CA GLU A 140 32.90 15.49 -1.34
C GLU A 140 32.53 14.32 -0.43
N VAL A 141 33.01 14.33 0.82
CA VAL A 141 32.68 13.31 1.81
C VAL A 141 31.18 13.31 2.11
N THR A 142 30.58 14.48 2.33
CA THR A 142 29.13 14.58 2.57
C THR A 142 28.32 14.08 1.38
N ALA A 143 28.74 14.39 0.15
CA ALA A 143 28.07 13.93 -1.06
C ALA A 143 28.09 12.40 -1.19
N ILE A 144 29.24 11.75 -0.92
CA ILE A 144 29.35 10.28 -0.94
C ILE A 144 28.43 9.65 0.12
N VAL A 145 28.41 10.20 1.33
CA VAL A 145 27.55 9.70 2.42
C VAL A 145 26.07 9.87 2.04
N ALA A 146 25.69 11.02 1.48
CA ALA A 146 24.32 11.26 1.06
C ALA A 146 23.88 10.32 -0.06
N GLU A 147 24.73 10.06 -1.04
CA GLU A 147 24.43 9.12 -2.11
C GLU A 147 24.27 7.68 -1.57
N ALA A 148 25.12 7.27 -0.62
CA ALA A 148 24.99 5.97 0.05
C ALA A 148 23.65 5.86 0.81
N VAL A 149 23.20 6.92 1.48
CA VAL A 149 21.89 6.95 2.15
C VAL A 149 20.75 6.92 1.12
N ARG A 150 20.87 7.62 -0.01
CA ARG A 150 19.87 7.63 -1.09
C ARG A 150 19.69 6.24 -1.68
N ILE A 151 20.79 5.61 -2.12
CA ILE A 151 20.79 4.24 -2.64
C ILE A 151 20.27 3.25 -1.58
N GLY A 152 20.69 3.41 -0.33
CA GLY A 152 20.21 2.58 0.78
C GLY A 152 18.69 2.68 0.96
N ARG A 153 18.13 3.90 0.87
CA ARG A 153 16.68 4.14 0.96
C ARG A 153 15.96 3.45 -0.19
N ASP A 154 16.50 3.52 -1.40
CA ASP A 154 15.92 2.86 -2.56
C ASP A 154 15.90 1.35 -2.42
N LEU A 155 16.99 0.74 -1.94
CA LEU A 155 17.03 -0.69 -1.63
C LEU A 155 16.01 -1.07 -0.55
N VAL A 156 15.86 -0.26 0.49
CA VAL A 156 14.84 -0.49 1.53
C VAL A 156 13.43 -0.44 0.92
N ASN A 157 13.10 0.61 0.16
CA ASN A 157 11.75 0.80 -0.40
C ASN A 157 11.41 -0.18 -1.53
N HIS A 158 12.36 -0.50 -2.41
CA HIS A 158 12.11 -1.21 -3.66
C HIS A 158 12.55 -2.67 -3.64
N VAL A 159 13.43 -3.07 -2.72
CA VAL A 159 13.83 -4.48 -2.54
C VAL A 159 13.21 -5.05 -1.27
N VAL A 160 13.54 -4.49 -0.11
CA VAL A 160 13.13 -5.08 1.18
C VAL A 160 11.62 -5.01 1.38
N VAL A 161 11.04 -3.81 1.23
CA VAL A 161 9.61 -3.59 1.40
C VAL A 161 8.79 -4.35 0.36
N ILE A 162 9.12 -4.25 -0.94
CA ILE A 162 8.38 -4.94 -2.00
C ILE A 162 8.40 -6.45 -1.80
N THR A 163 9.54 -7.01 -1.40
CA THR A 163 9.65 -8.45 -1.09
C THR A 163 8.79 -8.83 0.11
N ALA A 164 8.89 -8.08 1.22
CA ALA A 164 8.09 -8.36 2.42
C ALA A 164 6.58 -8.22 2.15
N MET A 165 6.15 -7.14 1.48
CA MET A 165 4.76 -6.95 1.07
C MET A 165 4.29 -8.06 0.14
N GLY A 166 5.10 -8.40 -0.87
CA GLY A 166 4.81 -9.45 -1.85
C GLY A 166 4.62 -10.81 -1.19
N LEU A 167 5.46 -11.19 -0.22
CA LEU A 167 5.27 -12.40 0.56
C LEU A 167 3.95 -12.38 1.34
N GLY A 168 3.61 -11.26 1.98
CA GLY A 168 2.31 -11.09 2.62
C GLY A 168 1.13 -11.22 1.64
N ASP A 169 1.22 -10.55 0.50
CA ASP A 169 0.21 -10.58 -0.56
C ASP A 169 0.04 -11.98 -1.16
N LEU A 170 1.12 -12.76 -1.29
CA LEU A 170 1.03 -14.15 -1.71
C LEU A 170 0.19 -14.98 -0.74
N LEU A 171 0.40 -14.83 0.57
CA LEU A 171 -0.39 -15.52 1.60
C LEU A 171 -1.86 -15.09 1.54
N LEU A 172 -2.11 -13.78 1.36
CA LEU A 172 -3.45 -13.24 1.17
C LEU A 172 -4.12 -13.85 -0.07
N PHE A 173 -3.49 -13.80 -1.23
CA PHE A 173 -4.09 -14.27 -2.48
C PHE A 173 -4.29 -15.78 -2.50
N VAL A 174 -3.41 -16.56 -1.86
CA VAL A 174 -3.61 -17.99 -1.63
C VAL A 174 -4.87 -18.23 -0.80
N LEU A 175 -5.09 -17.48 0.28
CA LEU A 175 -6.31 -17.55 1.07
C LEU A 175 -7.56 -17.16 0.27
N LEU A 176 -7.51 -16.03 -0.43
CA LEU A 176 -8.61 -15.55 -1.27
C LEU A 176 -8.97 -16.58 -2.36
N LEU A 177 -7.97 -17.22 -2.97
CA LEU A 177 -8.15 -18.22 -4.02
C LEU A 177 -8.72 -19.53 -3.47
N ARG A 178 -8.13 -20.06 -2.38
CA ARG A 178 -8.50 -21.34 -1.77
C ARG A 178 -9.94 -21.33 -1.28
N TRP A 179 -10.33 -20.25 -0.59
CA TRP A 179 -11.66 -20.11 -0.01
C TRP A 179 -12.65 -19.38 -0.91
N ARG A 180 -12.22 -18.96 -2.11
CA ARG A 180 -13.01 -18.22 -3.11
C ARG A 180 -13.67 -16.97 -2.53
N LEU A 181 -12.93 -16.24 -1.70
CA LEU A 181 -13.43 -15.02 -1.04
C LEU A 181 -13.64 -13.86 -2.03
N VAL A 182 -12.99 -13.94 -3.20
CA VAL A 182 -13.15 -13.04 -4.35
C VAL A 182 -13.13 -13.89 -5.65
N PRO A 183 -13.47 -13.32 -6.83
CA PRO A 183 -13.37 -14.04 -8.10
C PRO A 183 -11.97 -14.61 -8.34
N ARG A 184 -11.88 -15.89 -8.76
CA ARG A 184 -10.59 -16.60 -8.87
C ARG A 184 -9.57 -15.92 -9.77
N TRP A 185 -10.02 -15.34 -10.88
CA TRP A 185 -9.15 -14.64 -11.82
C TRP A 185 -8.41 -13.48 -11.14
N LEU A 186 -9.04 -12.81 -10.16
CA LEU A 186 -8.46 -11.69 -9.44
C LEU A 186 -7.36 -12.16 -8.48
N SER A 187 -7.53 -13.31 -7.83
CA SER A 187 -6.48 -13.91 -7.00
C SER A 187 -5.32 -14.42 -7.83
N VAL A 188 -5.57 -15.07 -8.97
CA VAL A 188 -4.51 -15.55 -9.89
C VAL A 188 -3.72 -14.39 -10.47
N TRP A 189 -4.40 -13.31 -10.87
CA TRP A 189 -3.73 -12.07 -11.29
C TRP A 189 -2.86 -11.50 -10.16
N GLY A 190 -3.37 -11.48 -8.92
CA GLY A 190 -2.60 -11.02 -7.76
C GLY A 190 -1.33 -11.83 -7.55
N ILE A 191 -1.41 -13.17 -7.60
CA ILE A 191 -0.26 -14.07 -7.47
C ILE A 191 0.77 -13.81 -8.58
N ALA A 192 0.32 -13.69 -9.84
CA ALA A 192 1.21 -13.39 -10.96
C ALA A 192 1.89 -12.02 -10.80
N GLY A 193 1.14 -11.01 -10.34
CA GLY A 193 1.67 -9.67 -10.05
C GLY A 193 2.72 -9.68 -8.93
N VAL A 194 2.49 -10.45 -7.85
CA VAL A 194 3.47 -10.61 -6.76
C VAL A 194 4.76 -11.22 -7.27
N VAL A 195 4.68 -12.29 -8.06
CA VAL A 195 5.87 -12.95 -8.62
C VAL A 195 6.64 -11.97 -9.51
N ALA A 196 5.95 -11.20 -10.35
CA ALA A 196 6.57 -10.19 -11.20
C ALA A 196 7.23 -9.06 -10.39
N ALA A 197 6.57 -8.57 -9.34
CA ALA A 197 7.11 -7.51 -8.48
C ALA A 197 8.35 -7.96 -7.70
N ILE A 198 8.35 -9.18 -7.13
CA ILE A 198 9.53 -9.75 -6.45
C ILE A 198 10.67 -9.96 -7.46
N ALA A 199 10.35 -10.40 -8.68
CA ALA A 199 11.36 -10.51 -9.74
C ALA A 199 11.96 -9.13 -10.09
N ALA A 200 11.15 -8.07 -10.15
CA ALA A 200 11.64 -6.71 -10.35
C ALA A 200 12.61 -6.27 -9.25
N SER A 201 12.28 -6.55 -7.98
CA SER A 201 13.16 -6.30 -6.84
C SER A 201 14.47 -7.09 -6.91
N ALA A 202 14.42 -8.35 -7.34
CA ALA A 202 15.62 -9.17 -7.52
C ALA A 202 16.53 -8.65 -8.65
N LEU A 203 15.93 -8.21 -9.76
CA LEU A 203 16.66 -7.57 -10.88
C LEU A 203 17.29 -6.24 -10.46
N LEU A 204 16.57 -5.44 -9.66
CA LEU A 204 17.08 -4.20 -9.10
C LEU A 204 18.28 -4.46 -8.18
N LEU A 205 18.15 -5.44 -7.28
CA LEU A 205 19.24 -5.86 -6.40
C LEU A 205 20.47 -6.36 -7.17
N ALA A 206 20.26 -7.00 -8.33
CA ALA A 206 21.33 -7.45 -9.22
C ALA A 206 21.92 -6.33 -10.10
N GLY A 207 21.41 -5.09 -10.00
CA GLY A 207 21.85 -3.96 -10.83
C GLY A 207 21.46 -4.06 -12.31
N VAL A 208 20.46 -4.88 -12.64
CA VAL A 208 19.99 -5.09 -14.04
C VAL A 208 18.96 -4.05 -14.45
N VAL A 209 18.22 -3.50 -13.48
CA VAL A 209 17.21 -2.45 -13.70
C VAL A 209 17.41 -1.33 -12.69
N GLU A 210 16.99 -0.13 -13.06
CA GLU A 210 17.04 1.05 -12.20
C GLU A 210 15.70 1.26 -11.46
N VAL A 211 15.78 1.94 -10.31
CA VAL A 211 14.62 2.41 -9.56
C VAL A 211 13.81 3.35 -10.47
N VAL A 212 12.49 3.18 -10.53
CA VAL A 212 11.58 3.95 -11.41
C VAL A 212 11.86 3.77 -12.93
N GLY A 213 12.79 2.90 -13.33
CA GLY A 213 13.03 2.58 -14.73
C GLY A 213 11.82 1.87 -15.38
N VAL A 214 11.63 2.05 -16.69
CA VAL A 214 10.53 1.44 -17.45
C VAL A 214 10.40 -0.07 -17.22
N PRO A 215 11.49 -0.88 -17.22
CA PRO A 215 11.39 -2.32 -16.95
C PRO A 215 10.90 -2.64 -15.54
N TYR A 216 11.38 -1.90 -14.53
CA TYR A 216 10.98 -2.08 -13.13
C TYR A 216 9.49 -1.73 -12.94
N LEU A 217 9.04 -0.60 -13.51
CA LEU A 217 7.64 -0.18 -13.47
C LEU A 217 6.74 -1.17 -14.22
N ALA A 218 7.16 -1.68 -15.37
CA ALA A 218 6.39 -2.66 -16.14
C ALA A 218 6.15 -3.96 -15.37
N LEU A 219 7.13 -4.40 -14.57
CA LEU A 219 7.02 -5.62 -13.75
C LEU A 219 6.20 -5.41 -12.47
N THR A 220 6.20 -4.21 -11.90
CA THR A 220 5.48 -3.90 -10.64
C THR A 220 4.05 -3.39 -10.87
N ALA A 221 3.78 -2.72 -12.00
CA ALA A 221 2.47 -2.16 -12.33
C ALA A 221 1.31 -3.17 -12.32
N PRO A 222 1.46 -4.43 -12.77
CA PRO A 222 0.39 -5.42 -12.71
C PRO A 222 -0.12 -5.65 -11.29
N LEU A 223 0.76 -5.67 -10.29
CA LEU A 223 0.39 -5.82 -8.88
C LEU A 223 -0.33 -4.57 -8.36
N ALA A 224 0.19 -3.39 -8.68
CA ALA A 224 -0.43 -2.12 -8.30
C ALA A 224 -1.87 -2.01 -8.83
N LEU A 225 -2.07 -2.31 -10.11
CA LEU A 225 -3.39 -2.28 -10.73
C LEU A 225 -4.33 -3.35 -10.14
N GLN A 226 -3.80 -4.53 -9.83
CA GLN A 226 -4.56 -5.58 -9.16
C GLN A 226 -5.06 -5.12 -7.79
N GLY A 227 -4.21 -4.44 -7.02
CA GLY A 227 -4.55 -3.90 -5.71
C GLY A 227 -5.70 -2.90 -5.77
N VAL A 228 -5.71 -2.01 -6.77
CA VAL A 228 -6.82 -1.05 -6.99
C VAL A 228 -8.12 -1.78 -7.33
N VAL A 229 -8.08 -2.78 -8.22
CA VAL A 229 -9.27 -3.54 -8.60
C VAL A 229 -9.81 -4.36 -7.42
N LEU A 230 -8.93 -4.99 -6.64
CA LEU A 230 -9.31 -5.71 -5.43
C LEU A 230 -9.92 -4.76 -4.40
N ALA A 231 -9.31 -3.61 -4.16
CA ALA A 231 -9.82 -2.61 -3.22
C ALA A 231 -11.21 -2.11 -3.62
N GLY A 232 -11.42 -1.80 -4.90
CA GLY A 232 -12.73 -1.44 -5.44
C GLY A 232 -13.77 -2.57 -5.24
N LEU A 233 -13.38 -3.82 -5.48
CA LEU A 233 -14.25 -4.98 -5.23
C LEU A 233 -14.61 -5.11 -3.74
N LEU A 234 -13.66 -4.93 -2.83
CA LEU A 234 -13.89 -4.97 -1.39
C LEU A 234 -14.87 -3.88 -0.91
N VAL A 235 -14.78 -2.67 -1.48
CA VAL A 235 -15.70 -1.56 -1.17
C VAL A 235 -17.11 -1.85 -1.71
N VAL A 236 -17.23 -2.25 -2.97
CA VAL A 236 -18.53 -2.41 -3.64
C VAL A 236 -19.25 -3.69 -3.22
N ARG A 237 -18.53 -4.80 -3.12
CA ARG A 237 -19.09 -6.14 -2.88
C ARG A 237 -18.71 -6.74 -1.53
N GLY A 238 -17.49 -6.51 -1.07
CA GLY A 238 -16.93 -7.19 0.10
C GLY A 238 -16.38 -8.57 -0.24
N LEU A 239 -16.14 -9.38 0.80
CA LEU A 239 -15.67 -10.77 0.67
C LEU A 239 -16.85 -11.75 0.69
N ASP A 240 -16.75 -12.83 -0.10
CA ASP A 240 -17.66 -13.98 0.00
C ASP A 240 -17.22 -14.91 1.14
N THR A 241 -17.78 -14.70 2.33
CA THR A 241 -17.43 -15.45 3.54
C THR A 241 -18.25 -16.73 3.74
N ALA A 242 -19.17 -17.07 2.82
CA ALA A 242 -20.09 -18.20 2.98
C ALA A 242 -19.40 -19.57 3.07
N ARG A 243 -18.16 -19.65 2.57
CA ARG A 243 -17.35 -20.87 2.55
C ARG A 243 -16.40 -20.97 3.74
N LEU A 244 -16.28 -19.93 4.58
CA LEU A 244 -15.36 -19.94 5.71
C LEU A 244 -15.85 -20.87 6.82
N PRO A 245 -14.94 -21.47 7.60
CA PRO A 245 -15.30 -22.19 8.81
C PRO A 245 -16.04 -21.27 9.80
N ALA A 246 -16.94 -21.86 10.59
CA ALA A 246 -17.62 -21.16 11.68
C ALA A 246 -16.63 -20.64 12.72
#